data_AF-A0A517STF9-F1
#
_entry.id   AF-A0A517STF9-F1
#
_cell.length_a   1.000
_cell.length_b   1.000
_cell.length_c   1.000
_cell.angle_alpha   90.00
_cell.angle_beta   90.00
_cell.angle_gamma   90.00
#
_symmetry.space_group_name_H-M   'P 1'
#
loop_
_entity.id
_entity.type
_entity.pdbx_description
1 polymer ?
#
loop_
_entity_poly.entity_id
_entity_poly.type
_entity_poly.pdbx_seq_one_letter_code
_entity_poly.pdbx_strand_id
1 'polypeptide(L)'
;MQTELRSIANVHPYDANPRTNDKAVDSVALSITEYGFRQPLVVDVEGVIICGHTRYKAAVKLGLEKVPVHVAKDLSDQQIKAYRIADNKTGELSEWDFDLLPIELGGLQSDGYDIELLGFNANELAKLLDPELQAGLTDPEDVPEPPDDPVTQPGDLWILGEHRLLCGDSSNAEDVDRLLDGAKIHLVNTDPPYNVKVEPRSKNAIAAGNSSFASNGKKEWPTRCKFSSTKP
;
A
#
# COMPACT_ATOMS: atom_id res chain seq x y z
N MET A 1 -12.77 34.64 -2.80
CA MET A 1 -11.35 34.83 -3.14
C MET A 1 -11.23 35.04 -4.65
N GLN A 2 -10.70 36.17 -5.10
CA GLN A 2 -10.39 36.41 -6.52
C GLN A 2 -8.87 36.32 -6.72
N THR A 3 -8.44 35.64 -7.78
CA THR A 3 -7.03 35.45 -8.13
C THR A 3 -6.72 36.11 -9.47
N GLU A 4 -5.52 36.70 -9.59
CA GLU A 4 -5.02 37.32 -10.81
C GLU A 4 -3.56 36.91 -11.07
N LEU A 5 -3.15 36.87 -12.34
CA LEU A 5 -1.74 36.67 -12.69
C LEU A 5 -1.00 38.01 -12.59
N ARG A 6 -0.02 38.10 -11.69
CA ARG A 6 0.87 39.26 -11.56
C ARG A 6 2.27 38.95 -12.00
N SER A 7 2.97 39.97 -12.51
CA SER A 7 4.42 39.92 -12.69
C SER A 7 5.10 39.63 -11.35
N ILE A 8 6.03 38.68 -11.32
CA ILE A 8 6.78 38.32 -10.11
C ILE A 8 7.58 39.51 -9.57
N ALA A 9 7.98 40.44 -10.44
CA ALA A 9 8.70 41.66 -10.06
C ALA A 9 7.88 42.62 -9.18
N ASN A 10 6.55 42.49 -9.19
CA ASN A 10 5.61 43.29 -8.39
C ASN A 10 5.17 42.56 -7.11
N VAL A 11 5.89 41.50 -6.72
CA VAL A 11 5.64 40.73 -5.50
C VAL A 11 6.89 40.81 -4.64
N HIS A 12 6.73 41.24 -3.39
CA HIS A 12 7.85 41.54 -2.49
C HIS A 12 7.82 40.64 -1.25
N PRO A 13 8.93 39.98 -0.90
CA PRO A 13 9.05 39.29 0.38
C PRO A 13 8.80 40.23 1.56
N TYR A 14 8.30 39.69 2.66
CA TYR A 14 8.19 40.44 3.91
C TYR A 14 9.53 40.41 4.64
N ASP A 15 10.14 41.58 4.86
CA ASP A 15 11.50 41.70 5.42
C ASP A 15 11.66 41.09 6.81
N ALA A 16 10.62 41.18 7.65
CA ALA A 16 10.62 40.65 9.01
C ALA A 16 9.96 39.27 9.10
N ASN A 17 10.08 38.43 8.06
CA ASN A 17 9.57 37.06 8.10
C ASN A 17 10.38 36.20 9.08
N PRO A 18 9.78 35.69 10.17
CA PRO A 18 10.50 34.89 11.17
C PRO A 18 10.83 33.46 10.70
N ARG A 19 10.28 33.00 9.57
CA ARG A 19 10.42 31.61 9.09
C ARG A 19 11.54 31.46 8.06
N THR A 20 12.50 30.59 8.36
CA THR A 20 13.49 30.11 7.38
C THR A 20 12.91 28.94 6.59
N ASN A 21 12.87 29.05 5.27
CA ASN A 21 12.16 28.10 4.39
C ASN A 21 12.97 27.63 3.18
N ASP A 22 14.28 27.87 3.16
CA ASP A 22 15.14 27.56 1.99
C ASP A 22 15.19 26.07 1.67
N LYS A 23 15.14 25.20 2.70
CA LYS A 23 15.16 23.73 2.54
C LYS A 23 13.96 23.20 1.74
N ALA A 24 12.82 23.89 1.76
CA ALA A 24 11.60 23.43 1.10
C ALA A 24 11.43 23.99 -0.32
N VAL A 25 12.32 24.90 -0.76
CA VAL A 25 12.19 25.57 -2.07
C VAL A 25 12.24 24.56 -3.21
N ASP A 26 13.10 23.56 -3.11
CA ASP A 26 13.34 22.59 -4.17
C ASP A 26 12.14 21.66 -4.37
N SER A 27 11.59 21.12 -3.27
CA SER A 27 10.37 20.31 -3.30
C SER A 27 9.17 21.12 -3.83
N VAL A 28 9.04 22.39 -3.45
CA VAL A 28 7.96 23.25 -3.96
C VAL A 28 8.16 23.59 -5.44
N ALA A 29 9.39 23.76 -5.91
CA ALA A 29 9.69 23.99 -7.33
C ALA A 29 9.36 22.76 -8.19
N LEU A 30 9.65 21.55 -7.71
CA LEU A 30 9.24 20.30 -8.35
C LEU A 30 7.72 20.20 -8.42
N SER A 31 7.04 20.43 -7.29
CA SER A 31 5.57 20.44 -7.23
C SER A 31 4.94 21.45 -8.19
N ILE A 32 5.49 22.67 -8.30
CA ILE A 32 5.01 23.67 -9.27
C ILE A 32 5.26 23.23 -10.71
N THR A 33 6.36 22.52 -10.99
CA THR A 33 6.67 22.04 -12.34
C THR A 33 5.70 20.93 -12.75
N GLU A 34 5.41 20.01 -11.85
CA GLU A 34 4.55 18.85 -12.09
C GLU A 34 3.06 19.24 -12.12
N TYR A 35 2.60 19.93 -11.09
CA TYR A 35 1.18 20.21 -10.90
C TYR A 35 0.79 21.61 -11.34
N GLY A 36 1.73 22.52 -11.59
CA GLY A 36 1.44 23.94 -11.72
C GLY A 36 1.08 24.60 -10.38
N PHE A 37 0.78 25.89 -10.43
CA PHE A 37 0.33 26.63 -9.25
C PHE A 37 -1.12 26.26 -8.88
N ARG A 38 -1.29 25.41 -7.86
CA ARG A 38 -2.62 25.07 -7.30
C ARG A 38 -3.10 25.97 -6.18
N GLN A 39 -2.19 26.71 -5.56
CA GLN A 39 -2.49 27.67 -4.50
C GLN A 39 -1.80 29.01 -4.80
N PRO A 40 -2.55 30.13 -4.88
CA PRO A 40 -1.98 31.44 -5.17
C PRO A 40 -1.10 31.95 -4.02
N LEU A 41 -0.25 32.92 -4.31
CA LEU A 41 0.36 33.76 -3.27
C LEU A 41 -0.71 34.68 -2.70
N VAL A 42 -0.66 34.96 -1.40
CA VAL A 42 -1.51 35.99 -0.79
C VAL A 42 -0.63 37.19 -0.50
N VAL A 43 -1.01 38.36 -1.01
CA VAL A 43 -0.29 39.62 -0.84
C VAL A 43 -1.22 40.72 -0.33
N ASP A 44 -0.66 41.75 0.28
CA ASP A 44 -1.39 42.98 0.55
C ASP A 44 -1.51 43.87 -0.69
N VAL A 45 -2.13 45.04 -0.53
CA VAL A 45 -2.36 45.99 -1.63
C VAL A 45 -1.07 46.52 -2.27
N GLU A 46 0.04 46.51 -1.53
CA GLU A 46 1.37 46.95 -1.97
C GLU A 46 2.17 45.81 -2.64
N GLY A 47 1.65 44.58 -2.61
CA GLY A 47 2.31 43.41 -3.18
C GLY A 47 3.26 42.71 -2.21
N VAL A 48 3.25 43.05 -0.92
CA VAL A 48 4.06 42.37 0.09
C VAL A 48 3.40 41.04 0.47
N ILE A 49 4.19 39.97 0.47
CA ILE A 49 3.70 38.63 0.73
C ILE A 49 3.17 38.52 2.17
N ILE A 50 1.95 38.01 2.26
CA ILE A 50 1.29 37.57 3.49
C ILE A 50 1.50 36.06 3.64
N CYS A 51 1.18 35.28 2.61
CA CYS A 51 1.33 33.82 2.62
C CYS A 51 1.98 33.31 1.33
N GLY A 52 2.84 32.30 1.46
CA GLY A 52 3.47 31.62 0.31
C GLY A 52 4.89 32.05 -0.02
N HIS A 53 5.70 32.53 0.94
CA HIS A 53 7.11 32.89 0.69
C HIS A 53 7.92 31.76 0.04
N THR A 54 7.65 30.49 0.37
CA THR A 54 8.34 29.34 -0.25
C THR A 54 7.96 29.18 -1.72
N ARG A 55 6.67 29.36 -2.06
CA ARG A 55 6.18 29.34 -3.45
C ARG A 55 6.76 30.48 -4.26
N TYR A 56 6.90 31.67 -3.67
CA TYR A 56 7.58 32.79 -4.31
C TYR A 56 9.05 32.45 -4.63
N LYS A 57 9.82 31.95 -3.65
CA LYS A 57 11.21 31.53 -3.86
C LYS A 57 11.34 30.45 -4.94
N ALA A 58 10.43 29.48 -4.95
CA ALA A 58 10.37 28.44 -5.97
C ALA A 58 10.07 29.03 -7.37
N ALA A 59 9.11 29.95 -7.48
CA ALA A 59 8.81 30.64 -8.74
C ALA A 59 10.00 31.45 -9.28
N VAL A 60 10.73 32.14 -8.39
CA VAL A 60 11.98 32.83 -8.74
C VAL A 60 13.02 31.83 -9.25
N LYS A 61 13.22 30.71 -8.55
CA LYS A 61 14.16 29.65 -8.96
C LYS A 61 13.81 29.07 -10.33
N LEU A 62 12.51 28.92 -10.63
CA LEU A 62 12.00 28.43 -11.91
C LEU A 62 12.01 29.48 -13.03
N GLY A 63 12.32 30.74 -12.73
CA GLY A 63 12.35 31.82 -13.72
C GLY A 63 10.96 32.22 -14.25
N LEU A 64 9.90 32.06 -13.45
CA LEU A 64 8.55 32.40 -13.88
C LEU A 64 8.35 33.92 -13.95
N GLU A 65 7.86 34.42 -15.10
CA GLU A 65 7.55 35.85 -15.25
C GLU A 65 6.30 36.28 -14.46
N LYS A 66 5.31 35.38 -14.38
CA LYS A 66 4.02 35.65 -13.74
C LYS A 66 3.64 34.56 -12.76
N VAL A 67 3.01 34.97 -11.66
CA VAL A 67 2.52 34.08 -10.60
C VAL A 67 1.06 34.41 -10.26
N PRO A 68 0.24 33.42 -9.89
CA PRO A 68 -1.12 33.67 -9.44
C PRO A 68 -1.11 34.24 -8.02
N VAL A 69 -1.83 35.35 -7.85
CA VAL A 69 -1.85 36.15 -6.64
C VAL A 69 -3.29 36.45 -6.23
N HIS A 70 -3.57 36.35 -4.94
CA HIS A 70 -4.74 36.90 -4.30
C HIS A 70 -4.34 38.16 -3.50
N VAL A 71 -4.97 39.29 -3.81
CA VAL A 71 -4.75 40.55 -3.08
C VAL A 71 -5.78 40.68 -1.96
N ALA A 72 -5.33 40.63 -0.70
CA ALA A 72 -6.17 40.72 0.49
C ALA A 72 -6.51 42.20 0.80
N LYS A 73 -7.52 42.74 0.11
CA LYS A 73 -7.94 44.14 0.24
C LYS A 73 -8.79 44.42 1.49
N ASP A 74 -9.30 43.37 2.11
CA ASP A 74 -10.26 43.38 3.21
C ASP A 74 -9.63 43.15 4.58
N LEU A 75 -8.30 43.03 4.65
CA LEU A 75 -7.56 42.86 5.90
C LEU A 75 -6.92 44.17 6.36
N SER A 76 -7.08 44.48 7.65
CA SER A 76 -6.29 45.51 8.32
C SER A 76 -4.83 45.10 8.47
N ASP A 77 -3.93 46.07 8.68
CA ASP A 77 -2.50 45.82 8.93
C ASP A 77 -2.25 44.84 10.08
N GLN A 78 -3.08 44.91 11.13
CA GLN A 78 -2.97 44.01 12.27
C GLN A 78 -3.38 42.59 11.89
N GLN A 79 -4.46 42.43 11.10
CA GLN A 79 -4.88 41.12 10.59
C GLN A 79 -3.84 40.55 9.62
N ILE A 80 -3.23 41.36 8.76
CA ILE A 80 -2.15 40.94 7.86
C ILE A 80 -0.97 40.36 8.66
N LYS A 81 -0.51 41.09 9.70
CA LYS A 81 0.58 40.62 10.58
C LYS A 81 0.20 39.33 11.32
N ALA A 82 -1.02 39.25 11.85
CA ALA A 82 -1.49 38.05 12.53
C ALA A 82 -1.59 36.86 11.57
N TYR A 83 -2.07 37.09 10.34
CA TYR A 83 -2.27 36.02 9.37
C TYR A 83 -0.96 35.42 8.86
N ARG A 84 0.10 36.23 8.70
CA ARG A 84 1.47 35.73 8.42
C ARG A 84 1.93 34.68 9.43
N ILE A 85 1.56 34.86 10.70
CA ILE A 85 1.91 33.92 11.78
C ILE A 85 0.95 32.73 11.78
N ALA A 86 -0.35 33.00 11.69
CA ALA A 86 -1.38 31.98 11.77
C ALA A 86 -1.25 30.92 10.67
N ASP A 87 -1.08 31.33 9.40
CA ASP A 87 -0.94 30.42 8.25
C ASP A 87 0.22 29.42 8.44
N ASN A 88 1.36 29.93 8.89
CA ASN A 88 2.53 29.12 9.20
C ASN A 88 2.27 28.18 10.38
N LYS A 89 1.61 28.67 11.44
CA LYS A 89 1.36 27.88 12.63
C LYS A 89 0.34 26.78 12.37
N THR A 90 -0.70 27.05 11.59
CA THR A 90 -1.74 26.05 11.28
C THR A 90 -1.18 24.87 10.52
N GLY A 91 -0.19 25.08 9.63
CA GLY A 91 0.49 23.97 8.96
C GLY A 91 1.33 23.10 9.89
N GLU A 92 1.84 23.65 11.01
CA GLU A 92 2.59 22.88 12.02
C GLU A 92 1.70 22.08 12.98
N LEU A 93 0.39 22.38 13.01
CA LEU A 93 -0.55 21.66 13.86
C LEU A 93 -1.05 20.36 13.21
N SER A 94 -0.73 20.13 11.94
CA SER A 94 -1.08 18.92 11.22
C SER A 94 0.01 17.86 11.38
N GLU A 95 -0.41 16.62 11.62
CA GLU A 95 0.46 15.45 11.69
C GLU A 95 0.02 14.44 10.64
N TRP A 96 0.96 13.60 10.19
CA TRP A 96 0.64 12.48 9.31
C TRP A 96 0.02 11.34 10.11
N ASP A 97 -0.99 10.71 9.53
CA ASP A 97 -1.45 9.40 9.97
C ASP A 97 -0.49 8.35 9.39
N PHE A 98 0.37 7.79 10.23
CA PHE A 98 1.38 6.83 9.81
C PHE A 98 0.84 5.41 9.56
N ASP A 99 -0.43 5.15 9.88
CA ASP A 99 -1.10 3.90 9.52
C ASP A 99 -1.66 4.00 8.08
N LEU A 100 -2.20 5.17 7.71
CA LEU A 100 -2.81 5.39 6.39
C LEU A 100 -1.82 5.89 5.33
N LEU A 101 -0.84 6.72 5.69
CA LEU A 101 0.09 7.34 4.73
C LEU A 101 0.87 6.31 3.90
N PRO A 102 1.44 5.23 4.46
CA PRO A 102 2.14 4.22 3.66
C PRO A 102 1.26 3.49 2.65
N ILE A 103 -0.01 3.24 3.01
CA ILE A 103 -0.97 2.57 2.12
C ILE A 103 -1.21 3.43 0.88
N GLU A 104 -1.44 4.72 1.08
CA GLU A 104 -1.63 5.68 -0.02
C GLU A 104 -0.36 5.79 -0.89
N LEU A 105 0.83 5.89 -0.27
CA LEU A 105 2.10 5.95 -0.98
C LEU A 105 2.38 4.67 -1.78
N GLY A 106 2.10 3.50 -1.21
CA GLY A 106 2.25 2.20 -1.87
C GLY A 106 1.26 2.02 -3.02
N GLY A 107 0.03 2.53 -2.88
CA GLY A 107 -0.95 2.59 -3.96
C GLY A 107 -0.46 3.42 -5.14
N LEU A 108 -0.02 4.66 -4.88
CA LEU A 108 0.54 5.55 -5.90
C LEU A 108 1.75 4.92 -6.62
N GLN A 109 2.65 4.29 -5.86
CA GLN A 109 3.81 3.60 -6.43
C GLN A 109 3.39 2.43 -7.33
N SER A 110 2.39 1.66 -6.92
CA SER A 110 1.86 0.52 -7.70
C SER A 110 1.19 0.97 -8.99
N ASP A 111 0.56 2.14 -8.98
CA ASP A 111 -0.02 2.78 -10.16
C ASP A 111 1.04 3.43 -11.08
N GLY A 112 2.33 3.34 -10.71
CA GLY A 112 3.47 3.84 -11.49
C GLY A 112 3.75 5.33 -11.29
N TYR A 113 3.21 5.95 -10.23
CA TYR A 113 3.49 7.35 -9.90
C TYR A 113 4.89 7.50 -9.25
N ASP A 114 5.59 8.56 -9.63
CA ASP A 114 6.89 8.89 -9.03
C ASP A 114 6.71 9.57 -7.66
N ILE A 115 6.73 8.75 -6.61
CA ILE A 115 6.59 9.19 -5.22
C ILE A 115 7.74 10.08 -4.72
N GLU A 116 8.87 10.14 -5.43
CA GLU A 116 9.97 11.06 -5.07
C GLU A 116 9.58 12.54 -5.27
N LEU A 117 8.57 12.80 -6.13
CA LEU A 117 8.05 14.16 -6.39
C LEU A 117 7.17 14.71 -5.24
N LEU A 118 6.79 13.86 -4.29
CA LEU A 118 5.91 14.24 -3.18
C LEU A 118 6.61 15.03 -2.07
N GLY A 119 7.93 15.21 -2.17
CA GLY A 119 8.72 16.02 -1.26
C GLY A 119 9.24 15.28 -0.03
N PHE A 120 9.04 13.96 0.04
CA PHE A 120 9.74 13.08 0.98
C PHE A 120 11.16 12.80 0.48
N ASN A 121 12.12 12.72 1.38
CA ASN A 121 13.45 12.25 1.00
C ASN A 121 13.51 10.72 0.92
N ALA A 122 14.52 10.17 0.23
CA ALA A 122 14.65 8.73 0.02
C ALA A 122 14.67 7.90 1.32
N ASN A 123 15.26 8.43 2.40
CA ASN A 123 15.29 7.75 3.70
C ASN A 123 13.92 7.78 4.40
N GLU A 124 13.12 8.84 4.20
CA GLU A 124 11.75 8.92 4.71
C GLU A 124 10.85 7.93 3.98
N LEU A 125 10.91 7.90 2.64
CA LEU A 125 10.15 6.94 1.84
C LEU A 125 10.50 5.50 2.20
N ALA A 126 11.79 5.18 2.34
CA ALA A 126 12.23 3.85 2.73
C ALA A 126 11.68 3.41 4.10
N LYS A 127 11.56 4.34 5.06
CA LYS A 127 10.97 4.06 6.38
C LYS A 127 9.45 3.93 6.33
N LEU A 128 8.79 4.77 5.53
CA LEU A 128 7.33 4.76 5.40
C LEU A 128 6.86 3.49 4.68
N LEU A 129 7.61 3.04 3.67
CA LEU A 129 7.28 1.88 2.85
C LEU A 129 7.95 0.58 3.33
N ASP A 130 8.55 0.58 4.52
CA ASP A 130 9.19 -0.61 5.07
C ASP A 130 8.12 -1.71 5.29
N PRO A 131 8.24 -2.87 4.63
CA PRO A 131 7.29 -3.98 4.77
C PRO A 131 7.15 -4.48 6.21
N GLU A 132 8.17 -4.31 7.07
CA GLU A 132 8.08 -4.69 8.49
C GLU A 132 7.14 -3.77 9.29
N LEU A 133 6.90 -2.53 8.83
CA LEU A 133 5.89 -1.61 9.38
C LEU A 133 4.52 -1.80 8.73
N GLN A 134 4.47 -2.30 7.50
CA GLN A 134 3.24 -2.73 6.82
C GLN A 134 2.85 -4.16 7.24
N ALA A 135 2.77 -4.42 8.55
CA ALA A 135 2.02 -5.57 9.01
C ALA A 135 0.58 -5.35 8.53
N GLY A 136 0.13 -6.13 7.55
CA GLY A 136 -1.28 -6.19 7.20
C GLY A 136 -2.11 -6.35 8.48
N LEU A 137 -3.36 -5.89 8.47
CA LEU A 137 -4.26 -6.01 9.63
C LEU A 137 -4.55 -7.46 10.07
N THR A 138 -3.94 -8.42 9.37
CA THR A 138 -3.94 -9.86 9.63
C THR A 138 -2.49 -10.32 9.70
N ASP A 139 -2.16 -11.15 10.70
CA ASP A 139 -0.90 -11.87 10.74
C ASP A 139 -0.74 -12.62 9.40
N PRO A 140 0.38 -12.49 8.67
CA PRO A 140 0.60 -13.18 7.40
C PRO A 140 0.54 -14.72 7.55
N GLU A 141 0.61 -15.22 8.77
CA GLU A 141 0.42 -16.63 9.13
C GLU A 141 -0.97 -16.94 9.71
N ASP A 142 -1.90 -15.99 9.70
CA ASP A 142 -3.28 -16.21 10.15
C ASP A 142 -4.06 -16.93 9.05
N VAL A 143 -4.39 -18.19 9.29
CA VAL A 143 -5.23 -18.97 8.39
C VAL A 143 -6.68 -18.77 8.85
N PRO A 144 -7.57 -18.21 8.02
CA PRO A 144 -8.97 -18.07 8.40
C PRO A 144 -9.56 -19.46 8.65
N GLU A 145 -10.44 -19.56 9.64
CA GLU A 145 -11.15 -20.81 9.87
C GLU A 145 -11.91 -21.22 8.60
N PRO A 146 -11.94 -22.53 8.27
CA PRO A 146 -12.73 -23.01 7.15
C PRO A 146 -14.19 -22.54 7.30
N PRO A 147 -14.84 -22.06 6.23
CA PRO A 147 -16.24 -21.65 6.31
C PRO A 147 -17.13 -22.84 6.70
N ASP A 148 -18.15 -22.58 7.53
CA ASP A 148 -19.12 -23.60 7.95
C ASP A 148 -19.80 -24.29 6.75
N ASP A 149 -20.10 -23.51 5.71
CA ASP A 149 -20.68 -23.97 4.44
C ASP A 149 -19.66 -23.80 3.30
N PRO A 150 -18.87 -24.84 2.97
CA PRO A 150 -17.89 -24.73 1.90
C PRO A 150 -18.60 -24.63 0.54
N VAL A 151 -18.18 -23.65 -0.27
CA VAL A 151 -18.70 -23.43 -1.63
C VAL A 151 -18.41 -24.64 -2.54
N THR A 152 -17.26 -25.29 -2.34
CA THR A 152 -16.85 -26.49 -3.09
C THR A 152 -17.22 -27.74 -2.31
N GLN A 153 -17.95 -28.64 -2.95
CA GLN A 153 -18.39 -29.92 -2.41
C GLN A 153 -17.73 -31.09 -3.15
N PRO A 154 -17.63 -32.28 -2.53
CA PRO A 154 -17.16 -33.48 -3.23
C PRO A 154 -17.98 -33.75 -4.51
N GLY A 155 -17.27 -33.97 -5.61
CA GLY A 155 -17.83 -34.13 -6.96
C GLY A 155 -17.81 -32.84 -7.81
N ASP A 156 -17.58 -31.68 -7.19
CA ASP A 156 -17.51 -30.40 -7.91
C ASP A 156 -16.25 -30.31 -8.75
N LEU A 157 -16.47 -30.02 -10.04
CA LEU A 157 -15.42 -29.85 -11.04
C LEU A 157 -15.34 -28.39 -11.46
N TRP A 158 -14.24 -27.75 -11.11
CA TRP A 158 -13.92 -26.38 -11.49
C TRP A 158 -13.13 -26.37 -12.80
N ILE A 159 -13.56 -25.52 -13.74
CA ILE A 159 -12.88 -25.29 -15.02
C ILE A 159 -12.17 -23.94 -14.94
N LEU A 160 -10.84 -23.98 -14.95
CA LEU A 160 -9.93 -22.84 -14.78
C LEU A 160 -9.19 -22.58 -16.09
N GLY A 161 -9.94 -22.18 -17.12
CA GLY A 161 -9.43 -22.08 -18.49
C GLY A 161 -9.18 -23.47 -19.09
N GLU A 162 -7.94 -23.78 -19.47
CA GLU A 162 -7.54 -25.10 -19.97
C GLU A 162 -7.31 -26.12 -18.84
N HIS A 163 -7.33 -25.68 -17.57
CA HIS A 163 -7.08 -26.52 -16.41
C HIS A 163 -8.38 -26.97 -15.74
N ARG A 164 -8.35 -28.16 -15.12
CA ARG A 164 -9.48 -28.77 -14.43
C ARG A 164 -9.07 -29.11 -13.00
N LEU A 165 -9.94 -28.80 -12.04
CA LEU A 165 -9.73 -29.10 -10.62
C LEU A 165 -10.99 -29.78 -10.08
N LEU A 166 -10.87 -31.00 -9.60
CA LEU A 166 -11.96 -31.78 -9.01
C LEU A 166 -11.76 -31.86 -7.49
N CYS A 167 -12.80 -31.55 -6.73
CA CYS A 167 -12.87 -31.94 -5.33
C CYS A 167 -13.36 -33.40 -5.27
N GLY A 168 -12.45 -34.37 -5.12
CA GLY A 168 -12.78 -35.79 -5.16
C GLY A 168 -11.73 -36.67 -4.46
N ASP A 169 -11.94 -37.98 -4.49
CA ASP A 169 -11.01 -38.95 -3.92
C ASP A 169 -10.03 -39.45 -4.99
N SER A 170 -8.75 -39.10 -4.84
CA SER A 170 -7.69 -39.55 -5.74
C SER A 170 -7.46 -41.08 -5.76
N SER A 171 -8.04 -41.82 -4.81
CA SER A 171 -8.06 -43.28 -4.80
C SER A 171 -9.26 -43.90 -5.54
N ASN A 172 -10.28 -43.09 -5.87
CA ASN A 172 -11.43 -43.51 -6.67
C ASN A 172 -11.15 -43.32 -8.17
N ALA A 173 -11.20 -44.40 -8.92
CA ALA A 173 -11.01 -44.38 -10.37
C ALA A 173 -12.04 -43.50 -11.10
N GLU A 174 -13.30 -43.45 -10.63
CA GLU A 174 -14.36 -42.66 -11.28
C GLU A 174 -14.08 -41.15 -11.19
N ASP A 175 -13.55 -40.68 -10.06
CA ASP A 175 -13.18 -39.28 -9.86
C ASP A 175 -12.00 -38.89 -10.74
N VAL A 176 -10.98 -39.76 -10.81
CA VAL A 176 -9.81 -39.54 -11.68
C VAL A 176 -10.22 -39.53 -13.15
N ASP A 177 -11.05 -40.47 -13.60
CA ASP A 177 -11.53 -40.51 -14.98
C ASP A 177 -12.33 -39.25 -15.34
N ARG A 178 -13.18 -38.78 -14.41
CA ARG A 178 -13.94 -37.52 -14.57
C ARG A 178 -13.02 -36.31 -14.69
N LEU A 179 -11.98 -36.23 -13.85
CA LEU A 179 -10.98 -35.15 -13.87
C LEU A 179 -10.14 -35.16 -15.17
N LEU A 180 -9.89 -36.33 -15.75
CA LEU A 180 -9.09 -36.46 -16.98
C LEU A 180 -9.90 -36.22 -18.26
N ASP A 181 -11.19 -36.57 -18.29
CA ASP A 181 -12.05 -36.47 -19.50
C ASP A 181 -11.36 -37.03 -20.76
N GLY A 182 -10.77 -38.22 -20.60
CA GLY A 182 -10.06 -38.92 -21.67
C GLY A 182 -8.64 -38.43 -21.97
N ALA A 183 -8.15 -37.38 -21.31
CA ALA A 183 -6.77 -36.93 -21.44
C ALA A 183 -5.76 -37.95 -20.86
N LYS A 184 -4.60 -38.10 -21.50
CA LYS A 184 -3.51 -38.95 -21.00
C LYS A 184 -2.67 -38.21 -19.97
N ILE A 185 -2.41 -38.86 -18.83
CA ILE A 185 -1.48 -38.36 -17.82
C ILE A 185 -0.04 -38.53 -18.30
N HIS A 186 0.72 -37.43 -18.33
CA HIS A 186 2.15 -37.44 -18.65
C HIS A 186 3.03 -37.43 -17.39
N LEU A 187 2.54 -36.81 -16.31
CA LEU A 187 3.23 -36.68 -15.04
C LEU A 187 2.21 -36.76 -13.90
N VAL A 188 2.54 -37.50 -12.85
CA VAL A 188 1.81 -37.50 -11.59
C VAL A 188 2.73 -36.86 -10.55
N ASN A 189 2.29 -35.73 -9.99
CA ASN A 189 2.94 -35.11 -8.84
C ASN A 189 2.10 -35.43 -7.59
N THR A 190 2.66 -36.23 -6.69
CA THR A 190 2.01 -36.67 -5.45
C THR A 190 2.97 -36.49 -4.29
N ASP A 191 2.42 -36.20 -3.11
CA ASP A 191 3.21 -36.00 -1.88
C ASP A 191 2.88 -37.08 -0.82
N PRO A 192 3.23 -38.35 -1.05
CA PRO A 192 3.20 -39.36 0.00
C PRO A 192 4.29 -39.08 1.05
N PRO A 193 4.04 -39.32 2.35
CA PRO A 193 3.06 -40.26 2.88
C PRO A 193 1.76 -39.62 3.41
N TYR A 194 0.62 -40.11 2.91
CA TYR A 194 -0.71 -39.70 3.33
C TYR A 194 -1.03 -40.15 4.77
N ASN A 195 -1.80 -39.35 5.52
CA ASN A 195 -2.22 -39.64 6.90
C ASN A 195 -1.09 -39.87 7.92
N VAL A 196 0.13 -39.41 7.64
CA VAL A 196 1.19 -39.36 8.64
C VAL A 196 1.04 -38.07 9.44
N LYS A 197 1.02 -38.19 10.78
CA LYS A 197 1.07 -37.04 11.68
C LYS A 197 2.47 -36.42 11.60
N VAL A 198 2.70 -35.63 10.55
CA VAL A 198 3.92 -34.83 10.41
C VAL A 198 3.83 -33.72 11.44
N GLU A 199 4.87 -33.54 12.26
CA GLU A 199 4.94 -32.35 13.11
C GLU A 199 4.99 -31.12 12.20
N PRO A 200 3.95 -30.28 12.20
CA PRO A 200 3.87 -29.20 11.23
C PRO A 200 4.96 -28.18 11.56
N ARG A 201 5.77 -27.82 10.55
CA ARG A 201 6.82 -26.79 10.71
C ARG A 201 6.34 -25.38 10.34
N SER A 202 5.08 -25.24 9.95
CA SER A 202 4.42 -23.98 9.60
C SER A 202 2.96 -24.00 10.05
N LYS A 203 2.39 -22.82 10.37
CA LYS A 203 1.00 -22.68 10.84
C LYS A 203 -0.02 -23.22 9.82
N ASN A 204 0.23 -23.04 8.52
CA ASN A 204 -0.58 -23.63 7.42
C ASN A 204 -0.74 -25.15 7.52
N ALA A 205 0.32 -25.87 7.92
CA ALA A 205 0.28 -27.32 8.05
C ALA A 205 -0.39 -27.77 9.37
N ILE A 206 -0.47 -26.90 10.39
CA ILE A 206 -1.19 -27.17 11.65
C ILE A 206 -2.71 -27.13 11.41
N ALA A 207 -3.21 -26.12 10.71
CA ALA A 207 -4.64 -25.94 10.45
C ALA A 207 -5.23 -27.09 9.60
N ALA A 208 -4.54 -27.48 8.52
CA ALA A 208 -4.94 -28.61 7.68
C ALA A 208 -4.77 -29.98 8.36
N GLY A 209 -3.77 -30.11 9.25
CA GLY A 209 -3.54 -31.33 10.03
C GLY A 209 -4.62 -31.60 11.07
N ASN A 210 -5.07 -30.57 11.78
CA ASN A 210 -6.04 -30.74 12.88
C ASN A 210 -7.47 -31.03 12.42
N SER A 211 -7.87 -30.58 11.22
CA SER A 211 -9.17 -30.91 10.61
C SER A 211 -9.24 -32.35 10.08
N SER A 212 -8.08 -32.95 9.75
CA SER A 212 -7.99 -34.30 9.17
C SER A 212 -8.02 -35.43 10.21
N PHE A 213 -7.75 -35.15 11.49
CA PHE A 213 -7.70 -36.15 12.56
C PHE A 213 -8.72 -35.88 13.67
N ALA A 214 -9.99 -36.21 13.43
CA ALA A 214 -10.97 -36.30 14.51
C ALA A 214 -10.60 -37.47 15.46
N SER A 215 -10.69 -37.25 16.77
CA SER A 215 -10.33 -38.19 17.83
C SER A 215 -11.35 -39.34 17.98
N ASN A 216 -11.53 -40.16 16.95
CA ASN A 216 -12.33 -41.36 17.07
C ASN A 216 -11.49 -42.54 17.61
N GLY A 217 -12.01 -43.13 18.69
CA GLY A 217 -11.35 -44.13 19.52
C GLY A 217 -10.67 -45.27 18.77
N LYS A 218 -9.60 -45.77 19.39
CA LYS A 218 -8.74 -46.90 18.98
C LYS A 218 -9.46 -47.91 18.06
N LYS A 219 -9.19 -47.88 16.76
CA LYS A 219 -9.37 -49.02 15.87
C LYS A 219 -8.02 -49.67 15.65
N GLU A 220 -7.86 -50.89 16.14
CA GLU A 220 -6.73 -51.76 15.77
C GLU A 220 -6.87 -52.13 14.30
N TRP A 221 -5.88 -51.75 13.49
CA TRP A 221 -5.73 -52.26 12.12
C TRP A 221 -4.94 -53.59 12.16
N PRO A 222 -5.38 -54.64 11.43
CA PRO A 222 -4.65 -55.89 11.39
C PRO A 222 -3.33 -55.71 10.64
N THR A 223 -2.22 -55.86 11.36
CA THR A 223 -0.86 -55.89 10.79
C THR A 223 -0.66 -57.18 9.98
N ARG A 224 -0.93 -57.12 8.68
CA ARG A 224 -0.39 -58.08 7.71
C ARG A 224 0.32 -57.35 6.58
N CYS A 225 1.57 -57.00 6.82
CA CYS A 225 2.64 -57.02 5.82
C CYS A 225 3.95 -57.26 6.56
N LYS A 226 4.25 -58.53 6.85
CA LYS A 226 5.60 -58.96 7.22
C LYS A 226 6.41 -59.06 5.92
N PHE A 227 7.33 -58.13 5.70
CA PHE A 227 8.40 -58.35 4.74
C PHE A 227 9.50 -59.17 5.43
N SER A 228 9.56 -60.47 5.13
CA SER A 228 10.74 -61.28 5.42
C SER A 228 11.80 -60.96 4.37
N SER A 229 12.91 -60.35 4.79
CA SER A 229 14.09 -60.26 3.95
C SER A 229 14.83 -61.60 3.98
N THR A 230 14.88 -62.29 2.84
CA THR A 230 15.91 -63.29 2.57
C THR A 230 16.83 -62.74 1.48
N LYS A 231 18.13 -62.72 1.79
CA LYS A 231 19.24 -62.64 0.84
C LYS A 231 20.41 -63.41 1.44
N PRO A 232 21.28 -64.02 0.63
CA PRO A 232 21.04 -64.80 -0.58
C PRO A 232 20.82 -66.29 -0.29
#